data_AF-A0A1L3MQP1-F1
#
_entry.id   AF-A0A1L3MQP1-F1
#
_cell.length_a   1.000
_cell.length_b   1.000
_cell.length_c   1.000
_cell.angle_alpha   90.00
_cell.angle_beta   90.00
_cell.angle_gamma   90.00
#
_symmetry.space_group_name_H-M   'P 1'
#
loop_
_entity.id
_entity.type
_entity.pdbx_description
1 polymer ?
#
loop_
_entity_poly.entity_id
_entity_poly.type
_entity_poly.pdbx_seq_one_letter_code
_entity_poly.pdbx_strand_id
1 'polypeptide(L)' 'MVEFIDILLHGEDSRPLNKYKVCATCIHFEAKRQGREMVYYCSRLNYATKPTYSFNCWNPKDHVIKLMEKRGD' A
#
# COMPACT_ATOMS: atom_id res chain seq x y z
N MET A 1 34.09 26.77 0.26
CA MET A 1 33.77 26.73 1.71
C MET A 1 32.25 26.59 1.87
N VAL A 2 31.68 25.55 1.26
CA VAL A 2 30.24 25.23 1.28
C VAL A 2 30.07 23.71 1.38
N GLU A 3 30.86 23.06 2.24
CA GLU A 3 30.89 21.59 2.39
C GLU A 3 30.33 21.15 3.76
N PHE A 4 29.35 21.87 4.30
CA PHE A 4 28.78 21.59 5.64
C PHE A 4 27.24 21.64 5.70
N ILE A 5 26.55 21.86 4.58
CA ILE A 5 25.08 22.02 4.56
C ILE A 5 24.35 20.82 3.91
N ASP A 6 25.03 19.76 3.48
CA ASP A 6 24.33 18.63 2.82
C ASP A 6 23.91 17.48 3.75
N ILE A 7 24.25 17.52 5.05
CA ILE A 7 23.87 16.44 6.01
C ILE A 7 22.41 16.57 6.51
N LEU A 8 21.71 17.66 6.22
CA LEU A 8 20.29 17.85 6.58
C LEU A 8 19.31 17.60 5.42
N LEU A 9 19.76 16.98 4.33
CA LEU A 9 18.92 16.57 3.19
C LEU A 9 18.87 15.05 2.97
N HIS A 10 19.22 14.22 3.96
CA HIS A 10 18.81 12.80 3.95
C HIS A 10 17.33 12.64 4.35
N GLY A 11 16.47 13.40 3.66
CA GLY A 11 15.01 13.28 3.67
C GLY A 11 14.49 12.73 2.35
N GLU A 12 15.30 11.96 1.61
CA GLU A 12 14.79 11.16 0.51
C GLU A 12 13.96 10.03 1.10
N ASP A 13 12.65 10.27 1.26
CA ASP A 13 11.63 9.22 1.29
C ASP A 13 11.64 8.55 -0.09
N SER A 14 12.70 7.80 -0.39
CA SER A 14 12.87 6.97 -1.58
C SER A 14 12.02 5.71 -1.45
N ARG A 15 10.80 5.79 -0.89
CA ARG A 15 9.84 4.72 -1.07
C ARG A 15 9.28 4.89 -2.48
N PRO A 16 9.61 4.01 -3.43
CA PRO A 16 8.99 4.06 -4.75
C PRO A 16 7.48 4.14 -4.54
N LEU A 17 6.82 5.03 -5.30
CA LEU A 17 5.37 5.16 -5.32
C LEU A 17 4.82 3.85 -5.88
N ASN A 18 4.81 2.83 -5.04
CA ASN A 18 4.65 1.45 -5.43
C ASN A 18 3.21 1.39 -5.91
N LYS A 19 3.01 1.29 -7.24
CA LYS A 19 1.68 1.36 -7.88
C LYS A 19 0.71 0.31 -7.33
N TYR A 20 1.28 -0.68 -6.63
CA TYR A 20 0.61 -1.76 -5.95
C TYR A 20 0.14 -1.45 -4.53
N LYS A 21 0.52 -0.33 -3.90
CA LYS A 21 0.23 0.02 -2.50
C LYS A 21 -1.22 0.46 -2.28
N VAL A 22 -2.18 -0.28 -2.83
CA VAL A 22 -3.62 -0.04 -2.67
C VAL A 22 -4.23 -1.10 -1.76
N CYS A 23 -5.37 -0.79 -1.16
CA CYS A 23 -6.00 -1.66 -0.19
C CYS A 23 -6.41 -2.98 -0.83
N ALA A 24 -6.91 -2.96 -2.07
CA ALA A 24 -7.37 -4.15 -2.80
C ALA A 24 -6.32 -5.27 -2.90
N THR A 25 -5.03 -4.91 -2.96
CA THR A 25 -3.90 -5.83 -3.09
C THR A 25 -3.34 -6.29 -1.74
N CYS A 26 -3.84 -5.73 -0.63
CA CYS A 26 -3.41 -6.09 0.72
C CYS A 26 -4.04 -7.42 1.18
N ILE A 27 -3.30 -8.23 1.93
CA ILE A 27 -3.82 -9.48 2.52
C ILE A 27 -5.01 -9.26 3.47
N HIS A 28 -5.10 -8.09 4.10
CA HIS A 28 -6.14 -7.76 5.07
C HIS A 28 -7.39 -7.12 4.46
N PHE A 29 -7.48 -7.05 3.14
CA PHE A 29 -8.63 -6.48 2.44
C PHE A 29 -9.73 -7.52 2.29
N GLU A 30 -10.89 -7.21 2.87
CA GLU A 30 -12.06 -8.08 2.86
C GLU A 30 -13.24 -7.40 2.16
N ALA A 31 -13.89 -8.17 1.29
CA ALA A 31 -15.10 -7.77 0.59
C ALA A 31 -16.25 -8.63 1.11
N LYS A 32 -17.26 -7.97 1.69
CA LYS A 32 -18.43 -8.63 2.25
C LYS A 32 -19.68 -8.08 1.61
N ARG A 33 -20.55 -8.98 1.14
CA ARG A 33 -21.87 -8.62 0.64
C ARG A 33 -22.82 -8.37 1.80
N GLN A 34 -23.32 -7.15 1.94
CA GLN A 34 -24.40 -6.83 2.88
C GLN A 34 -25.65 -6.50 2.07
N GLY A 35 -26.52 -7.51 1.93
CA GLY A 35 -27.75 -7.40 1.15
C GLY A 35 -27.46 -7.16 -0.34
N ARG A 36 -27.82 -5.96 -0.82
CA ARG A 36 -27.63 -5.54 -2.22
C ARG A 36 -26.29 -4.83 -2.47
N GLU A 37 -25.58 -4.46 -1.41
CA GLU A 37 -24.36 -3.67 -1.51
C GLU A 37 -23.11 -4.49 -1.18
N MET A 38 -22.00 -4.12 -1.82
CA MET A 38 -20.68 -4.64 -1.51
C MET A 38 -20.00 -3.68 -0.55
N VAL A 39 -19.63 -4.17 0.63
CA VAL A 39 -18.91 -3.41 1.65
C VAL A 39 -17.50 -3.95 1.72
N TYR A 40 -16.53 -3.03 1.80
CA TYR A 40 -15.13 -3.36 1.92
C TYR A 40 -14.60 -2.89 3.26
N TYR A 41 -13.82 -3.71 3.94
CA TYR A 41 -13.17 -3.34 5.18
C TYR A 41 -11.77 -3.93 5.28
N CYS A 42 -10.95 -3.34 6.15
CA CYS A 42 -9.66 -3.89 6.52
C CYS A 42 -9.82 -4.69 7.81
N SER A 43 -9.55 -6.00 7.81
CA SER A 43 -9.69 -6.80 9.03
C SER A 43 -8.65 -6.49 10.10
N ARG A 44 -7.47 -5.99 9.71
CA ARG A 44 -6.41 -5.62 10.65
C ARG A 44 -6.79 -4.44 11.54
N LEU A 45 -7.44 -3.43 10.95
CA LEU A 45 -7.75 -2.15 11.60
C LEU A 45 -9.25 -1.96 11.83
N ASN A 46 -10.08 -2.89 11.33
CA ASN A 46 -11.52 -2.96 11.50
C ASN A 46 -12.29 -1.69 11.07
N TYR A 47 -11.86 -1.05 9.97
CA TYR A 47 -12.52 0.12 9.39
C TYR A 47 -13.00 -0.14 7.96
N ALA A 48 -14.05 0.58 7.55
CA ALA A 48 -14.55 0.57 6.18
C ALA A 48 -13.53 1.21 5.22
N THR A 49 -13.13 0.47 4.19
CA THR A 49 -12.09 0.90 3.25
C THR A 49 -12.65 0.99 1.82
N LYS A 50 -11.85 1.51 0.89
CA LYS A 50 -12.11 1.40 -0.54
C LYS A 50 -10.96 0.69 -1.25
N PRO A 51 -11.22 -0.03 -2.36
CA PRO A 51 -10.18 -0.72 -3.12
C PRO A 51 -8.99 0.16 -3.53
N THR A 52 -9.24 1.45 -3.76
CA THR A 52 -8.26 2.44 -4.26
C THR A 52 -7.46 3.14 -3.16
N TYR A 53 -7.78 2.92 -1.88
CA TYR A 53 -7.11 3.61 -0.79
C TYR A 53 -5.71 3.05 -0.57
N SER A 54 -4.74 3.91 -0.26
CA SER A 54 -3.36 3.51 0.02
C SER A 54 -3.07 3.68 1.51
N PHE A 55 -2.57 2.62 2.16
CA PHE A 55 -2.28 2.65 3.60
C PHE A 55 -0.80 2.37 3.85
N ASN A 56 -0.25 2.98 4.90
CA ASN A 56 1.12 2.70 5.31
C ASN A 56 1.33 1.27 5.81
N CYS A 57 0.28 0.63 6.30
CA CYS A 57 0.31 -0.76 6.75
C CYS A 57 0.03 -1.79 5.64
N TRP A 58 0.24 -1.41 4.38
CA TRP A 58 -0.02 -2.28 3.25
C TRP A 58 0.91 -3.50 3.27
N ASN A 59 0.33 -4.69 3.13
CA ASN A 59 1.06 -5.95 3.04
C ASN A 59 0.52 -6.75 1.84
N PRO A 60 1.28 -6.88 0.73
CA PRO A 60 0.79 -7.46 -0.52
C PRO A 60 0.40 -8.93 -0.36
N LYS A 61 -0.61 -9.36 -1.13
CA LYS A 61 -0.90 -10.78 -1.36
C LYS A 61 0.22 -11.43 -2.17
N ASP A 62 0.45 -12.73 -1.96
CA ASP A 62 1.52 -13.48 -2.65
C ASP A 62 1.49 -13.34 -4.18
N HIS A 63 0.30 -13.33 -4.78
CA HIS A 63 0.18 -13.15 -6.23
C HIS A 63 0.57 -11.73 -6.69
N VAL A 64 0.43 -10.73 -5.84
CA VAL A 64 0.87 -9.35 -6.10
C VAL A 64 2.38 -9.26 -6.02
N ILE A 65 3.01 -9.93 -5.05
CA ILE A 65 4.47 -10.06 -4.94
C ILE A 65 5.04 -10.66 -6.23
N LYS A 66 4.49 -11.78 -6.69
CA LYS A 66 4.89 -12.40 -7.97
C LYS A 66 4.73 -11.49 -9.18
N LEU A 67 3.70 -10.62 -9.18
CA LEU A 67 3.50 -9.65 -10.26
C LEU A 67 4.53 -8.52 -10.22
N MET A 68 4.97 -8.09 -9.03
CA MET A 68 6.04 -7.10 -8.86
C MET A 68 7.37 -7.67 -9.36
N GLU A 69 7.71 -8.90 -8.94
CA GLU A 69 8.92 -9.61 -9.40
C GLU A 69 8.95 -9.76 -10.92
N LYS A 70 7.81 -10.11 -11.54
CA LYS A 70 7.71 -10.24 -13.00
C LYS A 70 7.92 -8.90 -13.73
N ARG A 71 7.62 -7.77 -13.10
CA ARG A 71 7.75 -6.43 -13.70
C ARG A 71 9.11 -5.78 -13.42
N GLY A 72 9.91 -6.36 -12.52
CA GLY A 72 11.20 -5.81 -12.10
C GLY A 72 11.07 -4.62 -11.15
N ASP A 73 9.96 -4.54 -10.39
CA ASP A 73 9.75 -3.58 -9.28
C ASP A 73 10.32 -4.12 -7.95
#